data_AF-A0A2G2LH39-F1
#
_entry.id   AF-A0A2G2LH39-F1
#
_cell.length_a   1.000
_cell.length_b   1.000
_cell.length_c   1.000
_cell.angle_alpha   90.00
_cell.angle_beta   90.00
_cell.angle_gamma   90.00
#
_symmetry.space_group_name_H-M   'P 1'
#
loop_
_entity.id
_entity.type
_entity.pdbx_description
1 polymer ?
#
loop_
_entity_poly.entity_id
_entity_poly.type
_entity_poly.pdbx_seq_one_letter_code
_entity_poly.pdbx_strand_id
1 'polypeptide(L)'
;MAVIETSLPAATWTKVVDNAAIASFQNTGQWPVYINLTATNVAPTDLIGFVYNTWDKETKANLSTLTFVSTPLYVWAKPIGGKTGQMLSET
;
A
#
# COMPACT_ATOMS: atom_id res chain seq x y z
N MET A 1 -15.13 -11.16 -5.63
CA MET A 1 -14.46 -9.92 -5.19
C MET A 1 -14.44 -9.96 -3.67
N ALA A 2 -13.25 -10.13 -3.09
CA ALA A 2 -13.07 -10.14 -1.65
C ALA A 2 -12.45 -8.81 -1.24
N VAL A 3 -13.10 -8.11 -0.30
CA VAL A 3 -12.56 -6.89 0.30
C VAL A 3 -11.93 -7.29 1.63
N ILE A 4 -10.65 -6.95 1.80
CA ILE A 4 -9.87 -7.23 3.00
C ILE A 4 -9.48 -5.90 3.62
N GLU A 5 -9.74 -5.76 4.92
CA GLU A 5 -9.25 -4.62 5.70
C GLU A 5 -7.99 -5.03 6.47
N THR A 6 -6.92 -4.29 6.27
CA THR A 6 -5.62 -4.53 6.87
C THR A 6 -5.27 -3.39 7.84
N SER A 7 -5.12 -3.73 9.12
CA SER A 7 -4.61 -2.80 10.14
C SER A 7 -3.10 -2.62 9.97
N LEU A 8 -2.64 -1.37 9.91
CA LEU A 8 -1.23 -1.04 9.81
C LEU A 8 -0.66 -0.67 11.19
N PRO A 9 0.26 -1.46 11.77
CA PRO A 9 0.92 -1.12 13.02
C PRO A 9 1.86 0.07 12.84
N ALA A 10 2.18 0.72 13.96
CA ALA A 10 3.00 1.92 13.96
C ALA A 10 4.40 1.67 13.39
N ALA A 11 4.79 2.48 12.41
CA ALA A 11 6.14 2.52 11.82
C ALA A 11 6.67 1.21 11.20
N THR A 12 5.84 0.18 11.01
CA THR A 12 6.21 -1.09 10.38
C THR A 12 5.59 -1.24 9.00
N TRP A 13 6.32 -1.85 8.07
CA TRP A 13 5.76 -2.27 6.79
C TRP A 13 4.84 -3.46 6.97
N THR A 14 3.63 -3.35 6.44
CA THR A 14 2.62 -4.39 6.48
C THR A 14 2.23 -4.73 5.05
N LYS A 15 2.21 -6.02 4.73
CA LYS A 15 1.71 -6.46 3.43
C LYS A 15 0.21 -6.27 3.36
N VAL A 16 -0.26 -5.62 2.29
CA VAL A 16 -1.68 -5.32 2.05
C VAL A 16 -2.22 -6.16 0.89
N VAL A 17 -1.38 -6.52 -0.08
CA VAL A 17 -1.80 -7.26 -1.29
C VAL A 17 -0.73 -8.28 -1.70
N ASP A 18 -1.16 -9.47 -2.11
CA ASP A 18 -0.33 -10.56 -2.64
C ASP A 18 -0.24 -10.63 -4.18
N ASN A 19 -1.11 -9.92 -4.90
CA ASN A 19 -1.01 -9.74 -6.35
C ASN A 19 -1.38 -8.31 -6.77
N ALA A 20 -0.36 -7.44 -6.83
CA ALA A 20 -0.52 -6.04 -7.16
C ALA A 20 -1.15 -5.83 -8.55
N ALA A 21 -0.97 -6.73 -9.53
CA ALA A 21 -1.42 -6.50 -10.90
C ALA A 21 -2.95 -6.45 -11.10
N ILE A 22 -3.71 -7.04 -10.18
CA ILE A 22 -5.18 -7.15 -10.25
C ILE A 22 -5.90 -6.52 -9.06
N ALA A 23 -5.16 -6.05 -8.06
CA ALA A 23 -5.73 -5.56 -6.83
C ALA A 23 -5.89 -4.04 -6.84
N SER A 24 -6.99 -3.56 -6.24
CA SER A 24 -7.12 -2.16 -5.86
C SER A 24 -6.93 -2.00 -4.35
N PHE A 25 -6.45 -0.84 -3.90
CA PHE A 25 -6.29 -0.57 -2.48
C PHE A 25 -6.59 0.90 -2.16
N GLN A 26 -7.08 1.15 -0.95
CA GLN A 26 -7.50 2.46 -0.47
C GLN A 26 -7.07 2.66 0.99
N ASN A 27 -6.49 3.81 1.29
CA ASN A 27 -6.25 4.23 2.68
C ASN A 27 -7.57 4.70 3.30
N THR A 28 -8.06 3.98 4.31
CA THR A 28 -9.23 4.37 5.11
C THR A 28 -8.85 4.98 6.45
N GLY A 29 -7.56 4.96 6.80
CA GLY A 29 -7.04 5.56 8.02
C GLY A 29 -7.01 7.09 7.98
N GLN A 30 -6.95 7.70 9.17
CA GLN A 30 -6.83 9.16 9.33
C GLN A 30 -5.46 9.71 8.88
N TRP A 31 -4.43 8.87 8.90
CA TRP A 31 -3.05 9.28 8.71
C TRP A 31 -2.53 8.88 7.34
N PRO A 32 -1.58 9.67 6.79
CA PRO A 32 -0.95 9.29 5.55
C PRO A 32 -0.11 8.01 5.71
N VAL A 33 0.02 7.27 4.61
CA VAL A 33 0.76 6.02 4.54
C VAL A 33 1.76 6.05 3.39
N TYR A 34 2.93 5.45 3.60
CA TYR A 34 3.87 5.10 2.53
C TYR A 34 3.42 3.81 1.88
N ILE A 35 3.43 3.75 0.55
CA ILE A 35 3.14 2.53 -0.22
C ILE A 35 4.35 2.14 -1.05
N ASN A 36 4.81 0.91 -0.90
CA ASN A 36 5.92 0.36 -1.68
C ASN A 36 5.52 -0.98 -2.27
N LEU A 37 6.05 -1.29 -3.45
CA LEU A 37 5.73 -2.49 -4.21
C LEU A 37 6.99 -3.32 -4.43
N THR A 38 6.91 -4.63 -4.17
CA THR A 38 8.04 -5.55 -4.30
C THR A 38 7.69 -6.71 -5.23
N ALA A 39 8.68 -7.19 -5.99
CA ALA A 39 8.54 -8.40 -6.80
C ALA A 39 8.59 -9.69 -5.94
N THR A 40 9.24 -9.65 -4.78
CA THR A 40 9.31 -10.76 -3.83
C THR A 40 8.50 -10.45 -2.56
N ASN A 41 8.08 -11.48 -1.82
CA ASN A 41 7.34 -11.34 -0.55
C ASN A 41 8.31 -10.96 0.59
N VAL A 42 9.00 -9.83 0.45
CA VAL A 42 9.95 -9.30 1.44
C VAL A 42 9.61 -7.85 1.71
N ALA A 43 9.53 -7.48 2.99
CA ALA A 43 9.24 -6.10 3.38
C ALA A 43 10.36 -5.15 2.90
N PRO A 44 10.01 -3.99 2.35
CA PRO A 44 11.00 -3.05 1.85
C PRO A 44 11.79 -2.38 2.99
N THR A 45 13.05 -2.05 2.73
CA THR A 45 13.92 -1.31 3.66
C THR A 45 13.90 0.19 3.43
N ASP A 46 13.63 0.61 2.19
CA ASP A 46 13.66 2.03 1.80
C ASP A 46 12.29 2.70 1.93
N LEU A 47 12.31 4.01 2.23
CA LEU A 47 11.16 4.91 2.19
C LEU A 47 10.77 5.31 0.75
N ILE A 48 11.03 4.45 -0.23
CA ILE A 48 10.65 4.71 -1.62
C ILE A 48 9.20 4.25 -1.77
N GLY A 49 8.27 5.20 -1.83
CA GLY A 49 6.87 4.83 -1.94
C GLY A 49 5.94 5.98 -1.69
N PHE A 50 5.08 6.25 -2.65
CA PHE A 50 4.09 7.33 -2.69
C PHE A 50 3.47 7.63 -1.31
N VAL A 51 3.41 8.92 -0.96
CA VAL A 51 2.70 9.40 0.23
C VAL A 51 1.21 9.46 -0.10
N TYR A 52 0.43 8.55 0.46
CA TYR A 52 -1.02 8.60 0.38
C TYR A 52 -1.54 9.55 1.46
N ASN A 53 -1.94 10.77 1.09
CA ASN A 53 -2.51 11.75 2.01
C ASN A 53 -4.04 11.59 2.12
N THR A 54 -4.57 11.77 3.33
CA THR A 54 -5.98 11.62 3.72
C THR A 54 -6.96 12.49 2.92
N TRP A 55 -6.45 13.52 2.23
CA TRP A 55 -7.25 14.47 1.44
C TRP A 55 -7.56 14.01 0.02
N ASP A 56 -6.86 12.99 -0.50
CA ASP A 56 -7.11 12.50 -1.85
C ASP A 56 -8.26 11.47 -1.89
N LYS A 57 -8.56 10.81 -0.75
CA LYS A 57 -9.60 9.77 -0.49
C LYS A 57 -9.77 8.63 -1.52
N GLU A 58 -9.13 8.71 -2.68
CA GLU A 58 -9.27 7.78 -3.78
C GLU A 58 -8.11 7.98 -4.77
N THR A 59 -6.86 7.79 -4.33
CA THR A 59 -5.81 7.52 -5.32
C THR A 59 -5.89 6.05 -5.70
N LYS A 60 -6.78 5.73 -6.64
CA LYS A 60 -6.66 4.54 -7.49
C LYS A 60 -5.40 4.73 -8.33
N ALA A 61 -4.24 4.42 -7.77
CA ALA A 61 -3.03 4.30 -8.57
C ALA A 61 -3.28 3.10 -9.50
N ASN A 62 -3.74 3.39 -10.71
CA ASN A 62 -3.88 2.38 -11.74
C ASN A 62 -2.48 1.83 -11.97
N LEU A 63 -2.24 0.55 -11.66
CA LEU A 63 -0.89 0.00 -11.72
C LEU A 63 -0.28 0.07 -13.11
N SER A 64 -1.11 0.27 -14.15
CA SER A 64 -0.65 0.55 -15.51
C SER A 64 0.05 1.90 -15.68
N THR A 65 -0.19 2.89 -14.82
CA THR A 65 0.51 4.19 -14.83
C THR A 65 1.77 4.20 -13.97
N LEU A 66 1.99 3.14 -13.20
CA LEU A 66 3.20 2.94 -12.42
C LEU A 66 4.22 2.20 -13.28
N THR A 67 5.30 2.88 -13.67
CA THR A 67 6.40 2.27 -14.41
C THR A 67 7.28 1.52 -13.43
N PHE A 68 7.21 0.20 -13.45
CA PHE A 68 8.02 -0.65 -12.58
C PHE A 68 9.27 -1.15 -13.31
N VAL A 69 10.40 -1.20 -12.60
CA VAL A 69 11.65 -1.81 -13.09
C VAL A 69 11.52 -3.35 -13.19
N SER A 70 10.49 -3.93 -12.54
CA SER A 70 10.12 -5.35 -12.54
C SER A 70 8.62 -5.48 -12.25
N THR A 71 7.94 -6.54 -12.72
CA THR A 71 6.53 -6.81 -12.37
C THR A 71 6.32 -6.90 -10.85
N PRO A 72 5.69 -5.90 -10.21
CA PRO A 72 5.44 -5.94 -8.77
C PRO A 72 4.35 -6.97 -8.48
N LEU A 73 4.57 -7.78 -7.45
CA LEU A 73 3.61 -8.80 -7.02
C LEU A 73 2.98 -8.44 -5.68
N TYR A 74 3.72 -7.77 -4.79
CA TYR A 74 3.28 -7.49 -3.43
C TYR A 74 3.20 -6.00 -3.16
N VAL A 75 2.16 -5.56 -2.45
CA VAL A 75 2.00 -4.16 -1.98
C VAL A 75 2.20 -4.11 -0.48
N TRP A 76 3.05 -3.19 -0.03
CA TRP A 76 3.35 -2.93 1.38
C TRP A 76 2.92 -1.51 1.73
N ALA A 77 2.34 -1.37 2.91
CA ALA A 77 1.96 -0.08 3.47
C ALA A 77 2.62 0.14 4.84
N LYS A 78 3.04 1.38 5.09
CA LYS A 78 3.60 1.80 6.37
C LYS A 78 3.04 3.17 6.77
N PRO A 79 2.46 3.31 7.97
CA PRO A 79 2.00 4.61 8.44
C PRO A 79 3.15 5.59 8.67
N ILE A 80 2.92 6.86 8.37
CA ILE A 80 3.88 7.94 8.61
C ILE A 80 3.83 8.39 10.08
N GLY A 81 4.98 8.75 10.64
CA GLY A 81 5.04 9.45 11.94
C GLY A 81 4.67 8.61 13.16
N GLY A 82 4.88 7.28 13.11
CA GLY A 82 4.61 6.38 14.24
C GLY A 82 3.13 6.23 14.59
N LYS A 83 2.24 6.60 13.66
CA LYS A 83 0.78 6.45 13.80
C LYS A 83 0.35 5.06 13.37
N THR A 84 -0.87 4.66 13.73
CA THR A 84 -1.52 3.49 13.14
C THR A 84 -2.28 3.90 11.88
N GLY A 85 -2.48 2.97 10.96
CA GLY A 85 -3.23 3.20 9.72
C GLY A 85 -4.19 2.06 9.39
N GLN A 86 -5.03 2.25 8.38
CA GLN A 86 -5.95 1.23 7.88
C GLN A 86 -5.97 1.27 6.35
N MET A 87 -5.93 0.09 5.74
CA MET A 87 -5.98 -0.07 4.30
C MET A 87 -7.09 -1.06 3.94
N LEU A 88 -7.93 -0.69 2.99
CA LEU A 88 -8.80 -1.63 2.29
C LEU A 88 -8.09 -2.10 1.03
N SER A 89 -8.20 -3.38 0.72
CA SER A 89 -7.75 -3.97 -0.54
C SER A 89 -8.82 -4.86 -1.14
N GLU A 90 -8.95 -4.82 -2.46
CA GLU A 90 -9.89 -5.66 -3.21
C GLU A 90 -9.14 -6.44 -4.28
N THR A 91 -9.41 -7.75 -4.36
CA THR A 91 -8.88 -8.70 -5.35
C THR A 91 -9.97 -9.53 -6.01
#